data_AF-A0A168G7V3-F1
#
_entry.id   AF-A0A168G7V3-F1
#
_cell.length_a   1.000
_cell.length_b   1.000
_cell.length_c   1.000
_cell.angle_alpha   90.00
_cell.angle_beta   90.00
_cell.angle_gamma   90.00
#
_symmetry.space_group_name_H-M   'P 1'
#
loop_
_entity.id
_entity.type
_entity.pdbx_description
1 polymer ?
#
loop_
_entity_poly.entity_id
_entity_poly.type
_entity_poly.pdbx_seq_one_letter_code
_entity_poly.pdbx_strand_id
1 'polypeptide(L)'
;MAPRIIPEPGTLPNVSHDAAQAFQILKDGGLIVAPTDVGYALLTSTPTGIQRIFAAKGRHQTHNIGILGTYAQHRAIHVLPDAKFAFTRVMTEEMGMMVGIVAPFDADNLHPHLAALDAATLDQVTKGNTVCVVIPEGPFCRELVRLCEEESMLVFGTSANATGQGQRFRVADVGDEVLAHADLVVDYGLQKWHTYGSGAVNFDAENMRVLRKGVAYEVFVDRAKRWFPQLLEEAGGSFE
;
A
#
# COMPACT_ATOMS: atom_id res chain seq x y z
N MET A 1 -26.22 -7.73 -12.59
CA MET A 1 -25.28 -7.29 -11.53
C MET A 1 -23.89 -7.62 -12.02
N ALA A 2 -22.92 -6.74 -11.83
CA ALA A 2 -21.52 -7.05 -12.14
C ALA A 2 -21.05 -8.24 -11.27
N PRO A 3 -20.14 -9.11 -11.77
CA PRO A 3 -19.60 -10.19 -10.97
C PRO A 3 -18.83 -9.63 -9.77
N ARG A 4 -19.04 -10.25 -8.60
CA ARG A 4 -18.35 -9.87 -7.36
C ARG A 4 -16.87 -10.32 -7.33
N ILE A 5 -16.52 -11.31 -8.14
CA ILE A 5 -15.15 -11.81 -8.29
C ILE A 5 -14.75 -11.69 -9.76
N ILE A 6 -13.63 -11.02 -10.02
CA ILE A 6 -13.06 -10.86 -11.36
C ILE A 6 -11.58 -11.28 -11.40
N PRO A 7 -11.09 -11.78 -12.53
CA PRO A 7 -11.87 -12.23 -13.69
C PRO A 7 -12.69 -13.49 -13.34
N GLU A 8 -13.69 -13.84 -14.16
CA GLU A 8 -14.43 -15.09 -13.94
C GLU A 8 -13.50 -16.31 -14.13
N PRO A 9 -13.63 -17.38 -13.33
CA PRO A 9 -12.81 -18.58 -13.48
C PRO A 9 -12.85 -19.12 -14.92
N GLY A 10 -11.67 -19.31 -15.52
CA GLY A 10 -11.55 -19.75 -16.92
C GLY A 10 -11.45 -18.61 -17.94
N THR A 11 -11.51 -17.35 -17.50
CA THR A 11 -11.25 -16.17 -18.35
C THR A 11 -9.86 -15.60 -18.10
N LEU A 12 -9.31 -14.89 -19.09
CA LEU A 12 -7.98 -14.27 -18.98
C LEU A 12 -8.04 -12.99 -18.13
N PRO A 13 -7.05 -12.72 -17.27
CA PRO A 13 -6.93 -11.42 -16.61
C PRO A 13 -6.80 -10.29 -17.63
N ASN A 14 -7.48 -9.17 -17.37
CA ASN A 14 -7.36 -7.95 -18.17
C ASN A 14 -7.10 -6.77 -17.24
N VAL A 15 -5.82 -6.48 -17.01
CA VAL A 15 -5.36 -5.50 -16.04
C VAL A 15 -6.07 -4.15 -16.18
N SER A 16 -6.14 -3.58 -17.38
CA SER A 16 -6.77 -2.27 -17.58
C SER A 16 -8.27 -2.30 -17.29
N HIS A 17 -8.98 -3.34 -17.75
CA HIS A 17 -10.41 -3.49 -17.48
C HIS A 17 -10.69 -3.70 -15.99
N ASP A 18 -9.97 -4.62 -15.37
CA ASP A 18 -10.18 -5.00 -13.97
C ASP A 18 -9.82 -3.84 -13.03
N ALA A 19 -8.74 -3.09 -13.35
CA ALA A 19 -8.36 -1.89 -12.61
C ALA A 19 -9.39 -0.77 -12.77
N ALA A 20 -9.98 -0.58 -13.96
CA ALA A 20 -11.06 0.38 -14.17
C ALA A 20 -12.32 0.01 -13.38
N GLN A 21 -12.69 -1.27 -13.31
CA GLN A 21 -13.79 -1.73 -12.47
C GLN A 21 -13.52 -1.50 -10.98
N ALA A 22 -12.32 -1.86 -10.51
CA ALA A 22 -11.90 -1.65 -9.13
C ALA A 22 -11.86 -0.14 -8.77
N PHE A 23 -11.34 0.69 -9.66
CA PHE A 23 -11.35 2.14 -9.53
C PHE A 23 -12.77 2.68 -9.36
N GLN A 24 -13.72 2.23 -10.19
CA GLN A 24 -15.12 2.66 -10.08
C GLN A 24 -15.73 2.29 -8.72
N ILE A 25 -15.48 1.06 -8.24
CA ILE A 25 -15.93 0.65 -6.89
C ILE A 25 -15.34 1.55 -5.80
N LEU A 26 -14.04 1.86 -5.87
CA LEU A 26 -13.41 2.79 -4.92
C LEU A 26 -14.03 4.19 -5.04
N LYS A 27 -14.25 4.70 -6.24
CA LYS A 27 -14.86 6.02 -6.48
C LYS A 27 -16.26 6.12 -5.90
N ASP A 28 -17.02 5.04 -5.95
CA ASP A 28 -18.37 4.94 -5.37
C ASP A 28 -18.37 4.66 -3.85
N GLY A 29 -17.20 4.66 -3.21
CA GLY A 29 -17.03 4.47 -1.75
C GLY A 29 -17.03 3.01 -1.29
N GLY A 30 -16.89 2.08 -2.23
CA GLY A 30 -16.82 0.65 -1.96
C GLY A 30 -15.47 0.17 -1.41
N LEU A 31 -15.44 -1.12 -1.09
CA LEU A 31 -14.27 -1.87 -0.65
C LEU A 31 -13.90 -2.92 -1.70
N ILE A 32 -12.61 -3.06 -1.97
CA ILE A 32 -12.11 -4.11 -2.86
C ILE A 32 -11.09 -4.99 -2.14
N VAL A 33 -11.10 -6.29 -2.45
CA VAL A 33 -9.97 -7.18 -2.20
C VAL A 33 -9.13 -7.22 -3.47
N ALA A 34 -7.89 -6.75 -3.37
CA ALA A 34 -6.98 -6.57 -4.50
C ALA A 34 -5.72 -7.43 -4.35
N PRO A 35 -5.21 -8.01 -5.45
CA PRO A 35 -3.94 -8.73 -5.45
C PRO A 35 -2.79 -7.72 -5.41
N THR A 36 -1.81 -7.97 -4.54
CA THR A 36 -0.50 -7.31 -4.59
C THR A 36 0.58 -8.38 -4.69
N ASP A 37 1.76 -8.01 -5.16
CA ASP A 37 2.92 -8.91 -5.26
C ASP A 37 3.27 -9.59 -3.91
N VAL A 38 2.94 -8.94 -2.79
CA VAL A 38 3.20 -9.41 -1.42
C VAL A 38 1.95 -9.98 -0.74
N GLY A 39 0.89 -10.32 -1.49
CA GLY A 39 -0.37 -10.90 -0.99
C GLY A 39 -1.59 -10.00 -1.20
N TYR A 40 -2.75 -10.39 -0.71
CA TYR A 40 -3.99 -9.66 -0.92
C TYR A 40 -4.15 -8.49 0.06
N ALA A 41 -4.73 -7.40 -0.42
CA ALA A 41 -5.04 -6.19 0.34
C ALA A 41 -6.55 -5.91 0.32
N LEU A 42 -7.07 -5.39 1.43
CA LEU A 42 -8.40 -4.80 1.50
C LEU A 42 -8.25 -3.28 1.39
N LEU A 43 -8.85 -2.70 0.35
CA LEU A 43 -8.64 -1.31 -0.06
C LEU A 43 -9.96 -0.54 -0.09
N THR A 44 -9.86 0.77 0.18
CA THR A 44 -10.95 1.74 0.02
C THR A 44 -10.36 3.14 -0.25
N SER A 45 -11.19 4.13 -0.54
CA SER A 45 -10.79 5.53 -0.78
C SER A 45 -11.53 6.55 0.11
N THR A 46 -12.44 6.08 0.97
CA THR A 46 -13.33 6.96 1.75
C THR A 46 -13.21 6.74 3.26
N PRO A 47 -13.51 7.76 4.09
CA PRO A 47 -13.57 7.61 5.55
C PRO A 47 -14.53 6.50 6.00
N THR A 48 -15.72 6.43 5.41
CA THR A 48 -16.69 5.35 5.67
C THR A 48 -16.12 3.98 5.32
N GLY A 49 -15.38 3.90 4.22
CA GLY A 49 -14.69 2.69 3.83
C GLY A 49 -13.62 2.25 4.83
N ILE A 50 -12.85 3.18 5.40
CA ILE A 50 -11.85 2.84 6.44
C ILE A 50 -12.54 2.23 7.66
N GLN A 51 -13.70 2.77 8.07
CA GLN A 51 -14.49 2.18 9.16
C GLN A 51 -14.97 0.77 8.82
N ARG A 52 -15.40 0.51 7.57
CA ARG A 52 -15.74 -0.85 7.10
C ARG A 52 -14.52 -1.79 7.13
N ILE A 53 -13.33 -1.32 6.74
CA ILE A 53 -12.08 -2.09 6.83
C ILE A 53 -11.78 -2.47 8.29
N PHE A 54 -11.93 -1.54 9.22
CA PHE A 54 -11.65 -1.80 10.64
C PHE A 54 -12.65 -2.78 11.24
N ALA A 55 -13.94 -2.64 10.91
CA ALA A 55 -14.98 -3.59 11.29
C ALA A 55 -14.68 -5.01 10.75
N ALA A 56 -14.35 -5.14 9.46
CA ALA A 56 -14.03 -6.41 8.81
C ALA A 56 -12.86 -7.15 9.49
N LYS A 57 -11.93 -6.41 10.09
CA LYS A 57 -10.69 -6.96 10.65
C LYS A 57 -10.69 -7.09 12.17
N GLY A 58 -11.76 -6.69 12.84
CA GLY A 58 -11.79 -6.53 14.30
C GLY A 58 -10.69 -5.60 14.81
N ARG A 59 -10.39 -4.53 14.05
CA ARG A 59 -9.27 -3.63 14.30
C ARG A 59 -9.70 -2.46 15.19
N HIS A 60 -8.83 -2.05 16.12
CA HIS A 60 -9.09 -0.86 16.93
C HIS A 60 -9.03 0.42 16.07
N GLN A 61 -9.91 1.39 16.33
CA GLN A 61 -10.02 2.62 15.52
C GLN A 61 -8.78 3.53 15.60
N THR A 62 -7.91 3.32 16.58
CA THR A 62 -6.66 4.08 16.76
C THR A 62 -5.48 3.50 15.97
N HIS A 63 -5.69 2.41 15.24
CA HIS A 63 -4.60 1.81 14.47
C HIS A 63 -4.37 2.56 13.16
N ASN A 64 -3.10 2.79 12.83
CA ASN A 64 -2.76 3.45 11.58
C ASN A 64 -3.07 2.60 10.33
N ILE A 65 -3.49 3.26 9.25
CA ILE A 65 -3.67 2.68 7.92
C ILE A 65 -2.71 3.34 6.92
N GLY A 66 -2.14 2.56 6.00
CA GLY A 66 -1.21 3.08 4.99
C GLY A 66 -1.96 3.57 3.76
N ILE A 67 -1.32 4.48 3.03
CA ILE A 67 -1.75 4.91 1.70
C ILE A 67 -1.07 3.98 0.68
N LEU A 68 -1.84 3.35 -0.21
CA LEU A 68 -1.31 2.73 -1.43
C LEU A 68 -1.32 3.81 -2.51
N GLY A 69 -0.16 4.16 -3.05
CA GLY A 69 -0.05 5.33 -3.93
C GLY A 69 1.08 5.23 -4.95
N THR A 70 1.15 6.24 -5.81
CA THR A 70 2.20 6.35 -6.82
C THR A 70 3.45 7.01 -6.24
N TYR A 71 4.57 6.86 -6.96
CA TYR A 71 5.80 7.56 -6.58
C TYR A 71 5.63 9.09 -6.61
N ALA A 72 4.79 9.60 -7.51
CA ALA A 72 4.48 11.03 -7.59
C ALA A 72 3.72 11.50 -6.33
N GLN A 73 2.73 10.74 -5.86
CA GLN A 73 2.05 11.02 -4.59
C GLN A 73 3.00 10.97 -3.38
N HIS A 74 3.88 9.96 -3.32
CA HIS A 74 4.95 9.88 -2.32
C HIS A 74 5.82 11.15 -2.31
N ARG A 75 6.24 11.62 -3.49
CA ARG A 75 7.06 12.83 -3.63
C ARG A 75 6.32 14.12 -3.30
N ALA A 76 5.00 14.15 -3.53
CA ALA A 76 4.17 15.31 -3.26
C ALA A 76 3.80 15.44 -1.76
N ILE A 77 3.64 14.31 -1.07
CA ILE A 77 3.21 14.26 0.34
C ILE A 77 4.40 14.40 1.29
N HIS A 78 5.52 13.74 1.01
CA HIS A 78 6.64 13.68 1.94
C HIS A 78 7.61 14.86 1.82
N VAL A 79 8.25 15.20 2.92
CA VAL A 79 9.33 16.18 3.01
C VAL A 79 10.64 15.42 3.22
N LEU A 80 11.40 15.25 2.13
CA LEU A 80 12.68 14.55 2.14
C LEU A 80 13.73 15.28 1.27
N PRO A 81 15.02 15.18 1.60
CA PRO A 81 16.11 15.53 0.69
C PRO A 81 16.05 14.75 -0.64
N ASP A 82 16.48 15.37 -1.74
CA ASP A 82 16.47 14.77 -3.08
C ASP A 82 17.20 13.41 -3.15
N ALA A 83 18.28 13.23 -2.38
CA ALA A 83 18.99 11.95 -2.33
C ALA A 83 18.14 10.80 -1.79
N LYS A 84 17.24 11.06 -0.83
CA LYS A 84 16.31 10.06 -0.27
C LYS A 84 15.12 9.82 -1.21
N PHE A 85 14.71 10.83 -1.98
CA PHE A 85 13.81 10.61 -3.11
C PHE A 85 14.45 9.74 -4.18
N ALA A 86 15.72 9.98 -4.53
CA ALA A 86 16.45 9.13 -5.48
C ALA A 86 16.57 7.68 -4.98
N PHE A 87 16.87 7.48 -3.69
CA PHE A 87 16.86 6.16 -3.05
C PHE A 87 15.51 5.47 -3.25
N THR A 88 14.42 6.09 -2.79
CA THR A 88 13.09 5.48 -2.85
C THR A 88 12.67 5.18 -4.29
N ARG A 89 12.96 6.07 -5.24
CA ARG A 89 12.68 5.87 -6.67
C ARG A 89 13.35 4.62 -7.20
N VAL A 90 14.68 4.53 -7.01
CA VAL A 90 15.47 3.38 -7.50
C VAL A 90 14.95 2.08 -6.89
N MET A 91 14.63 2.07 -5.60
CA MET A 91 14.12 0.87 -4.94
C MET A 91 12.75 0.45 -5.49
N THR A 92 11.84 1.39 -5.74
CA THR A 92 10.46 1.08 -6.12
C THR A 92 10.24 1.00 -7.64
N GLU A 93 10.65 2.03 -8.39
CA GLU A 93 10.37 2.18 -9.82
C GLU A 93 11.36 1.39 -10.69
N GLU A 94 12.67 1.59 -10.52
CA GLU A 94 13.66 0.89 -11.34
C GLU A 94 13.83 -0.57 -10.96
N MET A 95 13.71 -0.88 -9.66
CA MET A 95 14.06 -2.20 -9.12
C MET A 95 12.86 -3.04 -8.69
N GLY A 96 11.65 -2.50 -8.88
CA GLY A 96 10.40 -3.22 -8.71
C GLY A 96 10.20 -3.77 -7.30
N MET A 97 10.54 -2.99 -6.27
CA MET A 97 10.27 -3.39 -4.88
C MET A 97 9.01 -2.70 -4.37
N MET A 98 8.12 -3.48 -3.76
CA MET A 98 7.03 -2.91 -2.97
C MET A 98 7.56 -2.51 -1.60
N VAL A 99 7.60 -1.20 -1.33
CA VAL A 99 8.13 -0.63 -0.08
C VAL A 99 7.10 0.31 0.52
N GLY A 100 6.80 0.12 1.82
CA GLY A 100 6.08 1.09 2.61
C GLY A 100 7.03 2.17 3.10
N ILE A 101 6.96 3.35 2.49
CA ILE A 101 7.84 4.47 2.79
C ILE A 101 7.18 5.31 3.88
N VAL A 102 7.82 5.36 5.04
CA VAL A 102 7.45 6.19 6.18
C VAL A 102 8.36 7.40 6.21
N ALA A 103 7.79 8.59 6.11
CA ALA A 103 8.56 9.83 6.14
C ALA A 103 7.74 11.02 6.67
N PRO A 104 8.40 12.13 7.04
CA PRO A 104 7.74 13.35 7.44
C PRO A 104 6.86 13.94 6.35
N PHE A 105 5.79 14.63 6.75
CA PHE A 105 4.99 15.52 5.90
C PHE A 105 4.92 16.91 6.54
N ASP A 106 4.55 17.94 5.77
CA ASP A 106 4.34 19.29 6.30
C ASP A 106 2.95 19.38 6.96
N ALA A 107 2.93 19.34 8.29
CA ALA A 107 1.69 19.40 9.07
C ALA A 107 1.09 20.82 9.15
N ASP A 108 1.90 21.86 8.92
CA ASP A 108 1.44 23.25 8.92
C ASP A 108 0.86 23.64 7.55
N ASN A 109 1.38 23.05 6.47
CA ASN A 109 0.92 23.25 5.10
C ASN A 109 0.60 21.91 4.42
N LEU A 110 -0.51 21.27 4.84
CA LEU A 110 -0.93 19.98 4.29
C LEU A 110 -1.04 20.02 2.75
N HIS A 111 -0.39 19.05 2.10
CA HIS A 111 -0.60 18.80 0.67
C HIS A 111 -2.10 18.57 0.38
N PRO A 112 -2.67 19.02 -0.76
CA PRO A 112 -4.10 18.88 -1.07
C PRO A 112 -4.68 17.48 -0.86
N HIS A 113 -3.91 16.43 -1.15
CA HIS A 113 -4.31 15.04 -0.87
C HIS A 113 -4.62 14.78 0.62
N LEU A 114 -3.83 15.32 1.54
CA LEU A 114 -4.05 15.18 2.98
C LEU A 114 -5.05 16.21 3.51
N ALA A 115 -5.03 17.44 2.97
CA ALA A 115 -5.94 18.51 3.37
C ALA A 115 -7.42 18.21 3.05
N ALA A 116 -7.68 17.35 2.05
CA ALA A 116 -9.03 16.89 1.72
C ALA A 116 -9.61 15.88 2.71
N LEU A 117 -8.80 15.34 3.63
CA LEU A 117 -9.24 14.34 4.62
C LEU A 117 -9.90 15.02 5.81
N ASP A 118 -10.92 14.38 6.38
CA ASP A 118 -11.40 14.77 7.70
C ASP A 118 -10.36 14.48 8.79
N ALA A 119 -10.49 15.14 9.93
CA ALA A 119 -9.50 15.06 11.01
C ALA A 119 -9.32 13.62 11.55
N ALA A 120 -10.39 12.82 11.58
CA ALA A 120 -10.32 11.44 12.06
C ALA A 120 -9.55 10.55 11.09
N THR A 121 -9.76 10.75 9.78
CA THR A 121 -9.04 10.03 8.73
C THR A 121 -7.58 10.45 8.69
N LEU A 122 -7.30 11.75 8.85
CA LEU A 122 -5.93 12.26 8.94
C LEU A 122 -5.16 11.63 10.11
N ASP A 123 -5.78 11.54 11.30
CA ASP A 123 -5.19 10.87 12.48
C ASP A 123 -4.93 9.38 12.22
N GLN A 124 -5.81 8.71 11.48
CA GLN A 124 -5.63 7.29 11.14
C GLN A 124 -4.51 7.06 10.11
N VAL A 125 -4.27 7.98 9.19
CA VAL A 125 -3.22 7.79 8.17
C VAL A 125 -1.85 8.33 8.60
N THR A 126 -1.78 9.10 9.68
CA THR A 126 -0.55 9.73 10.19
C THR A 126 -0.14 9.19 11.55
N LYS A 127 1.16 9.21 11.85
CA LYS A 127 1.70 8.90 13.18
C LYS A 127 2.73 9.96 13.56
N GLY A 128 2.34 10.84 14.49
CA GLY A 128 3.13 12.03 14.78
C GLY A 128 3.23 12.90 13.53
N ASN A 129 4.46 13.23 13.11
CA ASN A 129 4.73 14.00 11.90
C ASN A 129 4.95 13.12 10.66
N THR A 130 4.69 11.81 10.72
CA THR A 130 4.97 10.88 9.61
C THR A 130 3.71 10.30 8.99
N VAL A 131 3.79 9.96 7.70
CA VAL A 131 2.77 9.21 6.95
C VAL A 131 3.43 8.03 6.23
N CYS A 132 2.69 6.97 5.97
CA CYS A 132 3.17 5.80 5.24
C CYS A 132 2.54 5.73 3.85
N VAL A 133 3.36 5.86 2.81
CA VAL A 133 2.97 5.67 1.41
C VAL A 133 3.64 4.41 0.87
N VAL A 134 2.84 3.44 0.43
CA VAL A 134 3.28 2.17 -0.12
C VAL A 134 3.21 2.23 -1.64
N ILE A 135 4.35 2.07 -2.32
CA ILE A 135 4.41 2.02 -3.78
C ILE A 135 4.24 0.57 -4.24
N PRO A 136 3.17 0.22 -5.00
CA PRO A 136 2.98 -1.13 -5.51
C PRO A 136 3.88 -1.43 -6.71
N GLU A 137 4.16 -2.71 -6.96
CA GLU A 137 4.87 -3.15 -8.19
C GLU A 137 3.96 -3.86 -9.20
N GLY A 138 3.04 -4.72 -8.73
CA GLY A 138 2.20 -5.52 -9.62
C GLY A 138 1.35 -4.68 -10.58
N PRO A 139 1.18 -5.13 -11.84
CA PRO A 139 0.59 -4.32 -12.92
C PRO A 139 -0.84 -3.84 -12.61
N PHE A 140 -1.65 -4.69 -11.95
CA PHE A 140 -2.98 -4.31 -11.49
C PHE A 140 -2.95 -3.14 -10.50
N CYS A 141 -2.16 -3.25 -9.43
CA CYS A 141 -2.12 -2.19 -8.43
C CYS A 141 -1.53 -0.90 -9.00
N ARG A 142 -0.50 -0.97 -9.84
CA ARG A 142 0.10 0.21 -10.50
C ARG A 142 -0.95 0.94 -11.34
N GLU A 143 -1.74 0.21 -12.12
CA GLU A 143 -2.80 0.82 -12.92
C GLU A 143 -3.93 1.40 -12.06
N LEU A 144 -4.35 0.67 -11.01
CA LEU A 144 -5.38 1.14 -10.08
C LEU A 144 -4.97 2.45 -9.39
N VAL A 145 -3.74 2.53 -8.85
CA VAL A 145 -3.29 3.76 -8.17
C VAL A 145 -3.07 4.91 -9.14
N ARG A 146 -2.68 4.64 -10.39
CA ARG A 146 -2.61 5.65 -11.46
C ARG A 146 -3.97 6.27 -11.74
N LEU A 147 -5.01 5.43 -11.93
CA LEU A 147 -6.39 5.89 -12.13
C LEU A 147 -6.91 6.71 -10.95
N CYS A 148 -6.59 6.30 -9.71
CA CYS A 148 -6.97 7.04 -8.51
C CYS A 148 -6.25 8.39 -8.43
N GLU A 149 -4.95 8.44 -8.75
CA GLU A 149 -4.16 9.68 -8.77
C GLU A 149 -4.71 10.70 -9.77
N GLU A 150 -5.12 10.27 -10.98
CA GLU A 150 -5.71 11.15 -12.00
C GLU A 150 -6.97 11.87 -11.51
N GLU A 151 -7.65 11.29 -10.51
CA GLU A 151 -8.86 11.83 -9.88
C GLU A 151 -8.57 12.40 -8.49
N SER A 152 -7.29 12.61 -8.16
CA SER A 152 -6.79 13.13 -6.89
C SER A 152 -7.21 12.31 -5.65
N MET A 153 -7.54 11.04 -5.83
CA MET A 153 -7.98 10.13 -4.78
C MET A 153 -6.78 9.46 -4.08
N LEU A 154 -6.88 9.32 -2.76
CA LEU A 154 -6.01 8.45 -1.98
C LEU A 154 -6.66 7.07 -1.83
N VAL A 155 -5.83 6.02 -1.90
CA VAL A 155 -6.26 4.64 -1.62
C VAL A 155 -5.70 4.22 -0.27
N PHE A 156 -6.57 3.84 0.65
CA PHE A 156 -6.21 3.36 1.98
C PHE A 156 -6.28 1.85 2.04
N GLY A 157 -5.25 1.22 2.60
CA GLY A 157 -5.11 -0.22 2.51
C GLY A 157 -4.55 -0.89 3.75
N THR A 158 -5.03 -2.12 3.96
CA THR A 158 -4.41 -3.07 4.88
C THR A 158 -4.32 -4.43 4.19
N SER A 159 -3.58 -5.37 4.78
CA SER A 159 -3.61 -6.76 4.34
C SER A 159 -5.02 -7.37 4.46
N ALA A 160 -5.44 -8.22 3.52
CA ALA A 160 -6.76 -8.85 3.50
C ALA A 160 -6.84 -10.07 4.43
N ASN A 161 -6.77 -9.83 5.74
CA ASN A 161 -6.88 -10.86 6.78
C ASN A 161 -7.42 -10.29 8.09
N ALA A 162 -8.02 -11.12 8.93
CA ALA A 162 -8.29 -10.75 10.31
C ALA A 162 -6.99 -10.31 11.03
N THR A 163 -7.09 -9.33 11.93
CA THR A 163 -5.91 -8.75 12.60
C THR A 163 -5.07 -9.83 13.29
N GLY A 164 -3.75 -9.83 13.04
CA GLY A 164 -2.79 -10.77 13.64
C GLY A 164 -2.66 -12.13 12.94
N GLN A 165 -3.46 -12.43 11.91
CA GLN A 165 -3.50 -13.76 11.28
C GLN A 165 -2.50 -13.98 10.13
N GLY A 166 -1.59 -13.02 9.90
CA GLY A 166 -0.61 -13.07 8.82
C GLY A 166 -1.17 -12.77 7.43
N GLN A 167 -0.27 -12.55 6.47
CA GLN A 167 -0.59 -12.19 5.09
C GLN A 167 -1.26 -13.36 4.36
N ARG A 168 -2.24 -13.07 3.48
CA ARG A 168 -2.89 -14.08 2.61
C ARG A 168 -2.44 -13.90 1.18
N PHE A 169 -2.13 -14.99 0.50
CA PHE A 169 -1.51 -14.95 -0.83
C PHE A 169 -2.39 -15.49 -1.95
N ARG A 170 -3.61 -15.91 -1.63
CA ARG A 170 -4.68 -16.28 -2.57
C ARG A 170 -6.02 -16.00 -1.92
N VAL A 171 -7.05 -15.73 -2.72
CA VAL A 171 -8.40 -15.40 -2.22
C VAL A 171 -8.97 -16.53 -1.36
N ALA A 172 -8.71 -17.79 -1.70
CA ALA A 172 -9.15 -18.94 -0.92
C ALA A 172 -8.63 -18.99 0.53
N ASP A 173 -7.56 -18.26 0.86
CA ASP A 173 -7.03 -18.15 2.22
C ASP A 173 -7.54 -16.89 2.96
N VAL A 174 -8.31 -16.02 2.28
CA VAL A 174 -8.96 -14.84 2.88
C VAL A 174 -10.23 -15.31 3.58
N GLY A 175 -10.39 -14.93 4.85
CA GLY A 175 -11.55 -15.33 5.64
C GLY A 175 -12.87 -14.77 5.09
N ASP A 176 -13.94 -15.56 5.20
CA ASP A 176 -15.28 -15.19 4.75
C ASP A 176 -15.77 -13.88 5.37
N GLU A 177 -15.34 -13.56 6.60
CA GLU A 177 -15.66 -12.32 7.30
C GLU A 177 -15.10 -11.08 6.57
N VAL A 178 -13.90 -11.19 6.00
CA VAL A 178 -13.27 -10.13 5.21
C VAL A 178 -13.91 -10.07 3.83
N LEU A 179 -14.09 -11.22 3.18
CA LEU A 179 -14.72 -11.29 1.86
C LEU A 179 -16.12 -10.70 1.88
N ALA A 180 -16.92 -11.00 2.92
CA ALA A 180 -18.28 -10.47 3.11
C ALA A 180 -18.37 -8.93 3.07
N HIS A 181 -17.30 -8.22 3.40
CA HIS A 181 -17.26 -6.76 3.39
C HIS A 181 -16.79 -6.17 2.06
N ALA A 182 -16.23 -6.99 1.16
CA ALA A 182 -15.73 -6.57 -0.13
C ALA A 182 -16.85 -6.52 -1.18
N ASP A 183 -16.96 -5.37 -1.84
CA ASP A 183 -17.89 -5.12 -2.94
C ASP A 183 -17.35 -5.69 -4.26
N LEU A 184 -16.03 -5.83 -4.38
CA LEU A 184 -15.33 -6.50 -5.48
C LEU A 184 -14.11 -7.28 -4.97
N VAL A 185 -13.87 -8.45 -5.54
CA VAL A 185 -12.66 -9.26 -5.32
C VAL A 185 -11.97 -9.43 -6.66
N VAL A 186 -10.72 -8.98 -6.76
CA VAL A 186 -9.88 -9.20 -7.93
C VAL A 186 -9.00 -10.41 -7.66
N ASP A 187 -9.40 -11.60 -8.14
CA ASP A 187 -8.69 -12.85 -7.89
C ASP A 187 -7.69 -13.17 -9.01
N TYR A 188 -6.44 -12.75 -8.82
CA TYR A 188 -5.35 -13.07 -9.74
C TYR A 188 -4.55 -14.31 -9.26
N GLY A 189 -5.17 -15.16 -8.45
CA GLY A 189 -4.58 -16.42 -7.97
C GLY A 189 -3.50 -16.23 -6.90
N LEU A 190 -2.49 -17.11 -6.91
CA LEU A 190 -1.41 -17.13 -5.93
C LEU A 190 -0.39 -16.01 -6.20
N GLN A 191 -0.12 -15.18 -5.20
CA GLN A 191 0.76 -14.03 -5.33
C GLN A 191 2.25 -14.41 -5.35
N LYS A 192 3.02 -13.65 -6.14
CA LYS A 192 4.42 -13.93 -6.53
C LYS A 192 5.33 -14.26 -5.36
N TRP A 193 5.26 -13.49 -4.27
CA TRP A 193 6.18 -13.62 -3.13
C TRP A 193 5.64 -14.43 -1.95
N HIS A 194 4.68 -15.32 -2.17
CA HIS A 194 4.03 -16.10 -1.11
C HIS A 194 4.98 -16.88 -0.19
N THR A 195 6.14 -17.31 -0.69
CA THR A 195 7.13 -18.08 0.07
C THR A 195 7.76 -17.31 1.23
N TYR A 196 7.74 -15.98 1.20
CA TYR A 196 8.24 -15.13 2.29
C TYR A 196 7.29 -15.07 3.49
N GLY A 197 6.00 -15.40 3.31
CA GLY A 197 5.01 -15.41 4.40
C GLY A 197 4.74 -14.05 5.06
N SER A 198 5.19 -12.95 4.47
CA SER A 198 5.11 -11.60 5.03
C SER A 198 4.66 -10.57 3.99
N GLY A 199 4.30 -9.36 4.46
CA GLY A 199 4.00 -8.22 3.59
C GLY A 199 5.27 -7.45 3.19
N ALA A 200 5.10 -6.25 2.63
CA ALA A 200 6.19 -5.38 2.21
C ALA A 200 7.12 -4.93 3.37
N VAL A 201 8.36 -4.57 3.02
CA VAL A 201 9.28 -3.85 3.90
C VAL A 201 8.68 -2.49 4.24
N ASN A 202 8.68 -2.11 5.52
CA ASN A 202 8.40 -0.73 5.92
C ASN A 202 9.73 -0.04 6.26
N PHE A 203 9.94 1.13 5.67
CA PHE A 203 11.21 1.84 5.69
C PHE A 203 11.01 3.29 6.11
N ASP A 204 11.69 3.69 7.18
CA ASP A 204 11.84 5.06 7.63
C ASP A 204 12.85 5.76 6.72
N ALA A 205 12.36 6.52 5.74
CA ALA A 205 13.21 7.15 4.74
C ALA A 205 13.94 8.38 5.28
N GLU A 206 13.44 9.00 6.35
CA GLU A 206 14.16 10.08 7.01
C GLU A 206 15.39 9.55 7.74
N ASN A 207 15.26 8.46 8.49
CA ASN A 207 16.37 7.94 9.31
C ASN A 207 17.10 6.76 8.65
N MET A 208 16.79 6.49 7.38
CA MET A 208 17.33 5.37 6.59
C MET A 208 17.28 4.02 7.32
N ARG A 209 16.17 3.74 8.01
CA ARG A 209 16.02 2.58 8.91
C ARG A 209 14.87 1.68 8.50
N VAL A 210 15.09 0.37 8.55
CA VAL A 210 14.00 -0.59 8.35
C VAL A 210 13.17 -0.69 9.62
N LEU A 211 11.88 -0.37 9.50
CA LEU A 211 10.91 -0.47 10.59
C LEU A 211 10.29 -1.87 10.67
N ARG A 212 10.18 -2.55 9.54
CA ARG A 212 9.66 -3.92 9.44
C ARG A 212 10.36 -4.69 8.33
N LYS A 213 10.97 -5.83 8.68
CA LYS A 213 11.45 -6.82 7.70
C LYS A 213 10.23 -7.42 6.98
N GLY A 214 10.28 -7.47 5.66
CA GLY A 214 9.19 -7.98 4.82
C GLY A 214 9.73 -8.78 3.65
N VAL A 215 8.90 -8.96 2.62
CA VAL A 215 9.28 -9.61 1.37
C VAL A 215 10.57 -9.03 0.81
N ALA A 216 11.49 -9.91 0.42
CA ALA A 216 12.77 -9.59 -0.19
C ALA A 216 13.61 -8.58 0.62
N TYR A 217 13.54 -8.63 1.96
CA TYR A 217 14.31 -7.78 2.86
C TYR A 217 15.82 -7.82 2.57
N GLU A 218 16.36 -9.02 2.37
CA GLU A 218 17.76 -9.24 2.05
C GLU A 218 18.17 -8.57 0.73
N VAL A 219 17.28 -8.58 -0.26
CA VAL A 219 17.48 -7.89 -1.54
C VAL A 219 17.41 -6.38 -1.35
N PHE A 220 16.48 -5.89 -0.54
CA PHE A 220 16.37 -4.47 -0.18
C PHE A 220 17.67 -3.96 0.43
N VAL A 221 18.22 -4.71 1.39
CA VAL A 221 19.45 -4.37 2.11
C VAL A 221 20.67 -4.42 1.20
N ASP A 222 20.84 -5.45 0.35
CA ASP A 222 21.97 -5.51 -0.60
C ASP A 222 21.96 -4.29 -1.53
N ARG A 223 20.81 -4.00 -2.14
CA ARG A 223 20.63 -2.86 -3.06
C ARG A 223 20.91 -1.52 -2.38
N ALA A 224 20.38 -1.32 -1.18
CA ALA A 224 20.61 -0.10 -0.40
C ALA A 224 22.10 0.10 -0.10
N LYS A 225 22.79 -0.93 0.37
CA LYS A 225 24.24 -0.87 0.65
C LYS A 225 25.08 -0.68 -0.60
N ARG A 226 24.64 -1.26 -1.74
CA ARG A 226 25.38 -1.23 -3.00
C ARG A 226 25.32 0.12 -3.70
N TRP A 227 24.18 0.80 -3.67
CA TRP A 227 23.96 2.02 -4.44
C TRP A 227 23.87 3.30 -3.62
N PHE A 228 23.57 3.19 -2.32
CA PHE A 228 23.41 4.35 -1.45
C PHE A 228 24.17 4.22 -0.12
N PRO A 229 25.44 3.74 -0.10
CA PRO A 229 26.17 3.54 1.14
C PRO A 229 26.31 4.84 1.95
N GLN A 230 26.45 5.99 1.28
CA GLN A 230 26.61 7.29 1.94
C GLN A 230 25.38 7.66 2.79
N LEU A 231 24.16 7.40 2.29
CA LEU A 231 22.94 7.69 3.04
C LEU A 231 22.81 6.84 4.31
N LEU A 232 23.36 5.63 4.30
CA LEU A 232 23.35 4.73 5.46
C LEU A 232 24.37 5.17 6.50
N GLU A 233 25.57 5.53 6.05
CA GLU A 233 26.65 6.05 6.89
C GLU A 233 26.22 7.34 7.59
N GLU A 234 25.65 8.30 6.86
CA GLU A 234 25.17 9.58 7.38
C GLU A 234 24.07 9.42 8.44
N ALA A 235 23.18 8.45 8.25
CA ALA A 235 22.10 8.18 9.19
C ALA A 235 22.55 7.44 10.46
N GLY A 236 23.84 7.05 10.55
CA GLY A 236 24.34 6.17 11.62
C GLY A 236 23.66 4.79 11.59
N GLY A 237 23.07 4.43 10.46
CA GLY A 237 22.19 3.27 10.31
C GLY A 237 22.96 2.00 10.03
N SER A 238 22.61 0.94 10.76
CA SER A 238 22.91 -0.45 10.40
C SER A 238 21.59 -1.13 10.02
N PHE A 239 21.57 -1.87 8.91
CA PHE A 239 20.44 -2.73 8.52
C PHE A 239 20.41 -4.07 9.28
N GLU A 240 21.02 -4.15 10.47
CA GLU A 240 21.00 -5.34 11.32
C GLU A 240 19.65 -5.52 12.04
#